data_AF-A0A954KBV7-F1
#
_entry.id   AF-A0A954KBV7-F1
#
_cell.length_a   1.000
_cell.length_b   1.000
_cell.length_c   1.000
_cell.angle_alpha   90.00
_cell.angle_beta   90.00
_cell.angle_gamma   90.00
#
_symmetry.space_group_name_H-M   'P 1'
#
loop_
_entity.id
_entity.type
_entity.pdbx_description
1 polymer ?
#
loop_
_entity_poly.entity_id
_entity_poly.type
_entity_poly.pdbx_seq_one_letter_code
_entity_poly.pdbx_strand_id
1 'polypeptide(L)' 'MKLTSYRDKHRIHLRDMIDVGLIDDFWPQRFTGELRERLQFLIDHPED' A
#
# COMPACT_ATOMS: atom_id res chain seq x y z
N MET A 1 14.87 6.21 19.34
CA MET A 1 14.87 7.10 18.16
C MET A 1 14.48 6.27 16.94
N LYS A 2 13.27 6.49 16.41
CA LYS A 2 12.58 5.56 15.50
C LYS A 2 12.68 6.01 14.04
N LEU A 3 13.79 5.67 13.37
CA LEU A 3 13.88 5.68 11.90
C LEU A 3 13.29 4.41 11.25
N THR A 4 12.77 3.50 12.07
CA THR A 4 12.02 2.31 11.61
C THR A 4 10.50 2.53 11.58
N SER A 5 10.00 3.69 12.03
CA SER A 5 8.55 4.00 12.11
C SER A 5 7.87 4.28 10.77
N TYR A 6 8.59 4.16 9.65
CA TYR A 6 8.05 4.40 8.31
C TYR A 6 7.39 3.15 7.69
N ARG A 7 7.52 1.95 8.29
CA ARG A 7 6.95 0.72 7.71
C ARG A 7 5.47 0.53 8.07
N ASP A 8 5.10 0.61 9.35
CA ASP A 8 3.72 0.38 9.78
C ASP A 8 2.78 1.54 9.47
N LYS A 9 3.21 2.79 9.69
CA LYS A 9 2.35 3.96 9.42
C LYS A 9 2.01 4.11 7.94
N HIS A 10 2.94 3.78 7.04
CA HIS A 10 2.66 3.78 5.60
C HIS A 10 1.74 2.63 5.19
N ARG A 11 1.90 1.44 5.76
CA ARG A 11 0.98 0.31 5.50
C ARG A 11 -0.43 0.63 5.96
N ILE A 12 -0.60 1.17 7.16
CA ILE A 12 -1.92 1.55 7.68
C ILE A 12 -2.54 2.66 6.83
N HIS A 13 -1.80 3.72 6.46
CA HIS A 13 -2.34 4.78 5.61
C HIS A 13 -2.70 4.30 4.20
N LEU A 14 -1.86 3.47 3.56
CA LEU A 14 -2.16 2.93 2.24
C LEU A 14 -3.41 2.04 2.28
N ARG A 15 -3.54 1.23 3.33
CA ARG A 15 -4.67 0.32 3.50
C ARG A 15 -5.96 1.04 3.83
N ASP A 16 -5.90 2.07 4.66
CA ASP A 16 -7.02 2.99 4.93
C ASP A 16 -7.41 3.75 3.64
N MET A 17 -6.44 4.20 2.85
CA MET A 17 -6.69 4.82 1.53
C MET A 17 -7.33 3.84 0.52
N ILE A 18 -6.97 2.55 0.57
CA ILE A 18 -7.64 1.51 -0.23
C ILE A 18 -9.08 1.30 0.28
N ASP A 19 -9.27 1.19 1.60
CA ASP A 19 -10.56 0.94 2.25
C ASP A 19 -11.58 2.08 2.02
N VAL A 20 -11.12 3.33 2.06
CA VAL A 20 -11.95 4.52 1.78
C VAL A 20 -12.12 4.80 0.27
N GLY A 21 -11.57 3.96 -0.61
CA GLY A 21 -11.71 4.09 -2.07
C GLY A 21 -10.88 5.22 -2.70
N LEU A 22 -9.80 5.66 -2.05
CA LEU A 22 -8.80 6.57 -2.65
C LEU A 22 -7.84 5.83 -3.58
N ILE A 23 -7.58 4.54 -3.32
CA ILE A 23 -6.70 3.67 -4.09
C ILE A 23 -7.45 2.41 -4.52
N ASP A 24 -7.86 2.36 -5.79
CA ASP A 24 -8.42 1.18 -6.44
C ASP A 24 -7.36 0.26 -7.08
N ASP A 25 -7.76 -0.95 -7.49
CA ASP A 25 -7.00 -1.92 -8.30
C ASP A 25 -6.40 -1.39 -9.62
N PHE A 26 -6.76 -0.17 -10.04
CA PHE A 26 -6.15 0.51 -11.18
C PHE A 26 -4.86 1.25 -10.83
N TRP A 27 -4.59 1.54 -9.55
CA TRP A 27 -3.37 2.21 -9.11
C TRP A 27 -2.08 1.41 -9.37
N PRO A 28 -1.99 0.09 -9.13
CA PRO A 28 -0.79 -0.69 -9.46
C PRO A 28 -0.39 -0.57 -10.93
N GLN A 29 -1.35 -0.32 -11.82
CA GLN A 29 -1.08 -0.12 -13.25
C GLN A 29 -0.32 1.17 -13.54
N ARG A 30 -0.46 2.20 -12.69
CA ARG A 30 0.25 3.49 -12.81
C ARG A 30 1.67 3.44 -12.26
N PHE A 31 1.99 2.46 -11.41
CA PHE A 31 3.34 2.22 -10.92
C PHE A 31 4.03 1.11 -11.73
N THR A 32 5.34 1.22 -11.88
CA THR A 32 6.17 0.22 -12.57
C THR A 32 7.26 -0.30 -11.63
N GLY A 33 7.65 -1.56 -11.83
CA GLY A 33 8.66 -2.24 -11.03
C GLY A 33 8.18 -2.64 -9.63
N GLU A 34 9.10 -2.64 -8.66
CA GLU A 34 8.90 -3.13 -7.29
C GLU A 34 7.75 -2.42 -6.54
N LEU A 35 7.41 -1.19 -6.91
CA LEU A 35 6.29 -0.44 -6.32
C LEU A 35 4.93 -1.03 -6.70
N ARG A 36 4.77 -1.51 -7.94
CA ARG A 36 3.56 -2.20 -8.38
C ARG A 36 3.36 -3.48 -7.58
N GLU A 37 4.41 -4.28 -7.46
CA GLU A 37 4.33 -5.58 -6.78
C GLU A 37 3.99 -5.40 -5.29
N ARG A 38 4.61 -4.41 -4.63
CA ARG A 38 4.27 -4.07 -3.24
C ARG A 38 2.86 -3.56 -3.07
N LEU A 39 2.38 -2.71 -3.98
CA LEU A 39 1.01 -2.18 -3.90
C LEU A 39 -0.02 -3.29 -4.19
N GLN A 40 0.23 -4.12 -5.19
CA GLN A 40 -0.61 -5.27 -5.52
C GLN A 40 -0.67 -6.25 -4.34
N PHE A 41 0.45 -6.52 -3.68
CA PHE A 41 0.50 -7.36 -2.48
C PHE A 41 -0.32 -6.77 -1.32
N LEU A 42 -0.32 -5.44 -1.14
CA LEU A 42 -1.13 -4.78 -0.10
C LEU A 42 -2.63 -4.80 -0.43
N ILE A 43 -3.00 -4.75 -1.71
CA ILE A 43 -4.38 -4.85 -2.18
C ILE A 43 -4.88 -6.30 -2.09
N ASP A 44 -4.04 -7.27 -2.45
CA ASP A 44 -4.35 -8.71 -2.41
C ASP A 44 -4.37 -9.26 -0.96
N HIS A 45 -3.51 -8.72 -0.09
CA HIS A 45 -3.39 -9.09 1.31
C HIS A 45 -3.65 -7.90 2.25
N PRO A 46 -4.90 -7.42 2.36
CA PRO A 46 -5.29 -6.35 3.26
C PRO A 46 -5.45 -6.84 4.71
N GLU A 47 -4.81 -7.95 5.10
CA GLU A 47 -4.78 -8.47 6.48
C GLU A 47 -3.37 -8.74 7.02
N ASP A 48 -2.35 -8.93 6.16
CA ASP A 48 -0.95 -9.25 6.52
C ASP A 48 -0.06 -8.03 6.84
#